data_AF-D3Q9E1-F1
#
_entry.id   AF-D3Q9E1-F1
#
_cell.length_a   1.000
_cell.length_b   1.000
_cell.length_c   1.000
_cell.angle_alpha   90.00
_cell.angle_beta   90.00
_cell.angle_gamma   90.00
#
_symmetry.space_group_name_H-M   'P 1'
#
loop_
_entity.id
_entity.type
_entity.pdbx_description
1 polymer ?
#
loop_
_entity_poly.entity_id
_entity_poly.type
_entity_poly.pdbx_seq_one_letter_code
_entity_poly.pdbx_strand_id
1 'polypeptide(L)'
;MPRSPNPPVLRSLLAAAAAILVATGVTLFATVTPASAHGVTMMPGSRTYLCYLDGLTDTGEIKPDNPACADAVADGGATPLYNWFAVLDSNAAGRNVGYVPDGTICSAGDKSPYDFAAYNQARADWPITHLTSGASIQVRHSNWAAHPGAFHMYITKPGWDPTRPLAWSDLEPFWSATDPPQSGGPGGFNYYHWNVDLPQRSGQHLIFTQWVRSDSAENFFSCADVVFDGGNGEVTGIDAEVDSVTAMSWTASGHDHAGTGDAAAATPTPAQGSLWTSLWPVGAIIAFALIAALVANIRARRHRQA
;
A
#
# COMPACT_ATOMS: atom_id res chain seq x y z
N MET A 1 61.86 -30.95 22.58
CA MET A 1 61.57 -30.55 21.20
C MET A 1 60.09 -30.76 20.93
N PRO A 2 59.31 -29.74 20.53
CA PRO A 2 57.92 -29.94 20.16
C PRO A 2 57.87 -30.69 18.82
N ARG A 3 57.08 -31.77 18.74
CA ARG A 3 56.88 -32.53 17.51
C ARG A 3 56.14 -31.67 16.50
N SER A 4 56.75 -31.46 15.32
CA SER A 4 56.08 -30.85 14.18
C SER A 4 54.86 -31.70 13.78
N PRO A 5 53.69 -31.08 13.57
CA PRO A 5 52.49 -31.82 13.17
C PRO A 5 52.66 -32.43 11.78
N ASN A 6 52.15 -33.66 11.61
CA ASN A 6 52.27 -34.45 10.38
C ASN A 6 51.63 -33.71 9.17
N PRO A 7 52.30 -33.63 8.01
CA PRO A 7 51.84 -32.90 6.82
C PRO A 7 50.44 -33.26 6.27
N PRO A 8 49.94 -34.51 6.34
CA PRO A 8 48.58 -34.82 5.86
C PRO A 8 47.47 -34.25 6.75
N VAL A 9 47.73 -34.01 8.04
CA VAL A 9 46.72 -33.47 8.98
C VAL A 9 46.53 -31.97 8.74
N LEU A 10 47.61 -31.24 8.46
CA LEU A 10 47.57 -29.80 8.16
C LEU A 10 46.86 -29.50 6.84
N ARG A 11 47.07 -30.32 5.80
CA ARG A 11 46.38 -30.21 4.51
C ARG A 11 44.88 -30.48 4.61
N SER A 12 44.50 -31.45 5.43
CA SER A 12 43.08 -31.80 5.67
C SER A 12 42.34 -30.72 6.46
N LEU A 13 43.01 -30.08 7.43
CA LEU A 13 42.46 -28.96 8.21
C LEU A 13 42.30 -27.69 7.36
N LEU A 14 43.25 -27.39 6.46
CA LEU A 14 43.16 -26.27 5.53
C LEU A 14 42.05 -26.47 4.48
N ALA A 15 41.88 -27.69 3.96
CA ALA A 15 40.78 -28.01 3.04
C ALA A 15 39.40 -27.95 3.72
N ALA A 16 39.29 -28.40 4.97
CA ALA A 16 38.07 -28.28 5.76
C ALA A 16 37.74 -26.82 6.09
N ALA A 17 38.74 -25.99 6.41
CA ALA A 17 38.55 -24.56 6.64
C ALA A 17 38.11 -23.81 5.36
N ALA A 18 38.69 -24.15 4.21
CA ALA A 18 38.28 -23.58 2.92
C ALA A 18 36.86 -23.99 2.51
N ALA A 19 36.47 -25.25 2.74
CA ALA A 19 35.10 -25.72 2.48
C ALA A 19 34.07 -25.05 3.41
N ILE A 20 34.43 -24.79 4.67
CA ILE A 20 33.58 -24.04 5.60
C ILE A 20 33.47 -22.58 5.16
N LEU A 21 34.55 -21.92 4.73
CA LEU A 21 34.53 -20.53 4.24
C LEU A 21 33.72 -20.36 2.95
N VAL A 22 33.75 -21.33 2.04
CA VAL A 22 32.92 -21.32 0.83
C VAL A 22 31.45 -21.59 1.18
N ALA A 23 31.18 -22.50 2.13
CA ALA A 23 29.82 -22.79 2.59
C ALA A 23 29.19 -21.63 3.38
N THR A 24 29.97 -20.89 4.20
CA THR A 24 29.48 -19.68 4.88
C THR A 24 29.46 -18.44 3.99
N GLY A 25 30.34 -18.35 2.99
CA GLY A 25 30.36 -17.26 2.01
C GLY A 25 29.14 -17.27 1.07
N VAL A 26 28.63 -18.46 0.70
CA VAL A 26 27.48 -18.60 -0.20
C VAL A 26 26.14 -18.28 0.50
N THR A 27 26.06 -18.37 1.83
CA THR A 27 24.83 -18.04 2.59
C THR A 27 24.63 -16.55 2.88
N LEU A 28 25.60 -15.68 2.55
CA LEU A 28 25.53 -14.25 2.86
C LEU A 28 25.15 -13.37 1.66
N PHE A 29 24.44 -13.91 0.68
CA PHE A 29 23.63 -13.08 -0.21
C PHE A 29 22.23 -12.98 0.39
N ALA A 30 22.12 -12.26 1.51
CA ALA A 30 20.83 -11.73 1.93
C ALA A 30 20.39 -10.77 0.81
N THR A 31 19.45 -11.21 -0.03
CA THR A 31 18.77 -10.31 -0.95
C THR A 31 18.12 -9.23 -0.09
N VAL A 32 18.70 -8.02 -0.10
CA VAL A 32 18.05 -6.85 0.49
C VAL A 32 16.85 -6.58 -0.41
N THR A 33 15.70 -7.16 -0.09
CA THR A 33 14.46 -6.77 -0.72
C THR A 33 14.22 -5.32 -0.34
N PRO A 34 14.11 -4.39 -1.31
CA PRO A 34 13.79 -3.02 -0.98
C PRO A 34 12.52 -3.01 -0.11
N ALA A 35 12.57 -2.33 1.03
CA ALA A 35 11.40 -2.16 1.87
C ALA A 35 10.41 -1.27 1.11
N SER A 36 9.34 -1.87 0.61
CA SER A 36 8.31 -1.19 -0.16
C SER A 36 7.36 -0.46 0.78
N ALA A 37 7.09 0.80 0.49
CA ALA A 37 5.99 1.53 1.10
C ALA A 37 4.70 1.21 0.37
N HIS A 38 3.55 1.48 1.01
CA HIS A 38 2.25 1.23 0.42
C HIS A 38 1.21 2.14 1.07
N GLY A 39 0.52 2.90 0.25
CA GLY A 39 -0.52 3.82 0.69
C GLY A 39 -1.10 4.63 -0.45
N VAL A 40 -2.42 4.81 -0.42
CA VAL A 40 -3.16 5.81 -1.20
C VAL A 40 -4.18 6.49 -0.28
N THR A 41 -4.76 7.59 -0.73
CA THR A 41 -5.73 8.34 0.07
C THR A 41 -7.01 7.52 0.24
N MET A 42 -7.47 7.43 1.49
CA MET A 42 -8.70 6.75 1.90
C MET A 42 -9.83 7.75 2.15
N MET A 43 -9.51 8.99 2.58
CA MET A 43 -10.42 10.13 2.50
C MET A 43 -9.75 11.45 2.13
N PRO A 44 -10.29 12.19 1.15
CA PRO A 44 -11.28 11.71 0.17
C PRO A 44 -10.74 10.48 -0.58
N GLY A 45 -11.60 9.48 -0.81
CA GLY A 45 -11.17 8.16 -1.24
C GLY A 45 -10.56 8.18 -2.65
N SER A 46 -9.42 7.52 -2.82
CA SER A 46 -8.79 7.38 -4.14
C SER A 46 -9.54 6.40 -5.05
N ARG A 47 -9.36 6.51 -6.37
CA ARG A 47 -9.98 5.61 -7.36
C ARG A 47 -9.73 4.13 -7.04
N THR A 48 -8.48 3.74 -6.80
CA THR A 48 -8.14 2.34 -6.50
C THR A 48 -8.76 1.89 -5.18
N TYR A 49 -8.77 2.74 -4.15
CA TYR A 49 -9.38 2.41 -2.87
C TYR A 49 -10.90 2.27 -2.97
N LEU A 50 -11.60 3.25 -3.56
CA LEU A 50 -13.06 3.21 -3.69
C LEU A 50 -13.52 2.10 -4.63
N CYS A 51 -12.82 1.83 -5.73
CA CYS A 51 -13.13 0.68 -6.59
C CYS A 51 -12.85 -0.67 -5.91
N TYR A 52 -11.85 -0.74 -5.02
CA TYR A 52 -11.65 -1.93 -4.20
C TYR A 52 -12.82 -2.12 -3.22
N LEU A 53 -13.28 -1.05 -2.57
CA LEU A 53 -14.44 -1.11 -1.68
C LEU A 53 -15.73 -1.49 -2.42
N ASP A 54 -15.96 -0.89 -3.59
CA ASP A 54 -17.10 -1.20 -4.46
C ASP A 54 -17.10 -2.65 -4.95
N GLY A 55 -15.93 -3.17 -5.33
CA GLY A 55 -15.83 -4.48 -5.96
C GLY A 55 -15.60 -5.66 -5.02
N LEU A 56 -15.12 -5.45 -3.79
CA LEU A 56 -14.76 -6.57 -2.92
C LEU A 56 -16.01 -7.29 -2.40
N THR A 57 -16.24 -8.50 -2.90
CA THR A 57 -17.29 -9.40 -2.42
C THR A 57 -16.87 -10.19 -1.19
N ASP A 58 -17.82 -10.80 -0.48
CA ASP A 58 -17.59 -11.67 0.68
C ASP A 58 -16.71 -12.91 0.39
N THR A 59 -16.60 -13.32 -0.87
CA THR A 59 -15.72 -14.43 -1.29
C THR A 59 -14.29 -13.97 -1.57
N GLY A 60 -14.03 -12.66 -1.48
CA GLY A 60 -12.77 -12.03 -1.82
C GLY A 60 -12.59 -11.80 -3.33
N GLU A 61 -13.62 -12.04 -4.15
CA GLU A 61 -13.59 -11.74 -5.58
C GLU A 61 -13.87 -10.25 -5.81
N ILE A 62 -13.24 -9.67 -6.85
CA ILE A 62 -13.46 -8.29 -7.27
C ILE A 62 -14.54 -8.26 -8.37
N LYS A 63 -15.72 -7.73 -8.05
CA LYS A 63 -16.87 -7.50 -8.95
C LYS A 63 -17.46 -6.11 -8.69
N PRO A 64 -16.88 -5.06 -9.27
CA PRO A 64 -17.38 -3.70 -9.07
C PRO A 64 -18.74 -3.51 -9.73
N ASP A 65 -19.63 -2.79 -9.05
CA ASP A 65 -20.92 -2.35 -9.58
C ASP A 65 -20.81 -0.99 -10.27
N ASN A 66 -19.89 -0.13 -9.81
CA ASN A 66 -19.60 1.14 -10.45
C ASN A 66 -19.10 0.93 -11.89
N PRO A 67 -19.69 1.57 -12.91
CA PRO A 67 -19.28 1.40 -14.30
C PRO A 67 -17.81 1.72 -14.57
N ALA A 68 -17.23 2.72 -13.91
CA ALA A 68 -15.82 3.07 -14.08
C ALA A 68 -14.88 2.06 -13.44
N CYS A 69 -15.23 1.57 -12.27
CA CYS A 69 -14.50 0.49 -11.62
C CYS A 69 -14.60 -0.83 -12.42
N ALA A 70 -15.78 -1.15 -12.93
CA ALA A 70 -16.01 -2.35 -13.75
C ALA A 70 -15.21 -2.32 -15.05
N ASP A 71 -15.24 -1.18 -15.77
CA ASP A 71 -14.43 -1.00 -16.99
C ASP A 71 -12.93 -1.03 -16.68
N ALA A 72 -12.50 -0.44 -15.56
CA ALA A 72 -11.10 -0.49 -15.16
C ALA A 72 -10.61 -1.91 -14.86
N VAL A 73 -11.46 -2.74 -14.22
CA VAL A 73 -11.17 -4.15 -13.98
C VAL A 73 -11.22 -4.96 -15.28
N ALA A 74 -12.12 -4.64 -16.22
CA ALA A 74 -12.19 -5.28 -17.52
C ALA A 74 -10.92 -5.03 -18.35
N ASP A 75 -10.37 -3.81 -18.28
CA ASP A 75 -9.17 -3.41 -19.03
C ASP A 75 -7.86 -3.85 -18.36
N GLY A 76 -7.71 -3.60 -17.05
CA GLY A 76 -6.46 -3.80 -16.29
C GLY A 76 -6.43 -5.07 -15.43
N GLY A 77 -7.53 -5.81 -15.36
CA GLY A 77 -7.70 -6.95 -14.47
C GLY A 77 -7.97 -6.57 -13.00
N ALA A 78 -8.17 -7.57 -12.15
CA ALA A 78 -8.49 -7.36 -10.73
C ALA A 78 -7.25 -7.15 -9.82
N THR A 79 -6.05 -7.52 -10.28
CA THR A 79 -4.81 -7.42 -9.49
C THR A 79 -4.53 -6.02 -8.93
N PRO A 80 -4.75 -4.93 -9.68
CA PRO A 80 -4.62 -3.57 -9.15
C PRO A 80 -5.47 -3.33 -7.90
N LEU A 81 -6.70 -3.86 -7.83
CA LEU A 81 -7.57 -3.66 -6.67
C LEU A 81 -7.15 -4.50 -5.46
N TYR A 82 -6.60 -5.70 -5.65
CA TYR A 82 -5.96 -6.42 -4.53
C TYR A 82 -4.72 -5.72 -3.98
N ASN A 83 -4.13 -4.81 -4.77
CA ASN A 83 -2.96 -4.02 -4.43
C ASN A 83 -3.27 -2.53 -4.49
N TRP A 84 -4.49 -2.13 -4.09
CA TRP A 84 -5.03 -0.76 -4.25
C TRP A 84 -4.12 0.34 -3.67
N PHE A 85 -3.27 -0.02 -2.71
CA PHE A 85 -2.28 0.81 -2.02
C PHE A 85 -0.91 0.91 -2.74
N ALA A 86 -0.70 0.25 -3.88
CA ALA A 86 0.61 0.07 -4.52
C ALA A 86 0.82 0.91 -5.80
N VAL A 87 0.13 2.04 -5.91
CA VAL A 87 0.29 2.97 -7.04
C VAL A 87 1.58 3.77 -6.84
N LEU A 88 2.70 3.23 -7.32
CA LEU A 88 4.04 3.70 -6.97
C LEU A 88 4.97 3.83 -8.18
N ASP A 89 5.99 4.67 -8.03
CA ASP A 89 7.19 4.65 -8.86
C ASP A 89 8.42 4.65 -7.95
N SER A 90 9.19 3.56 -7.99
CA SER A 90 10.39 3.36 -7.18
C SER A 90 11.51 4.37 -7.44
N ASN A 91 11.46 5.10 -8.56
CA ASN A 91 12.51 6.01 -9.02
C ASN A 91 12.06 7.46 -9.14
N ALA A 92 10.84 7.81 -8.69
CA ALA A 92 10.32 9.16 -8.87
C ALA A 92 11.20 10.23 -8.20
N ALA A 93 11.71 9.97 -7.00
CA ALA A 93 12.63 10.83 -6.26
C ALA A 93 12.11 12.28 -6.11
N GLY A 94 10.81 12.44 -5.89
CA GLY A 94 10.12 13.73 -5.77
C GLY A 94 9.83 14.42 -7.11
N ARG A 95 10.20 13.82 -8.24
CA ARG A 95 9.94 14.39 -9.57
C ARG A 95 8.47 14.20 -9.94
N ASN A 96 7.93 15.21 -10.65
CA ASN A 96 6.56 15.25 -11.13
C ASN A 96 6.54 15.72 -12.60
N VAL A 97 6.39 17.03 -12.83
CA VAL A 97 6.31 17.68 -14.13
C VAL A 97 7.56 17.37 -14.95
N GLY A 98 7.36 16.92 -16.20
CA GLY A 98 8.44 16.54 -17.11
C GLY A 98 9.05 15.16 -16.85
N TYR A 99 8.56 14.43 -15.83
CA TYR A 99 9.00 13.07 -15.52
C TYR A 99 7.84 12.06 -15.55
N VAL A 100 6.76 12.33 -14.84
CA VAL A 100 5.49 11.60 -14.99
C VAL A 100 4.72 12.24 -16.14
N PRO A 101 4.40 11.52 -17.23
CA PRO A 101 3.67 12.10 -18.35
C PRO A 101 2.24 12.55 -17.98
N ASP A 102 1.75 13.58 -18.67
CA ASP A 102 0.32 13.91 -18.63
C ASP A 102 -0.53 12.69 -19.06
N GLY A 103 -1.71 12.56 -18.47
CA GLY A 103 -2.61 11.43 -18.70
C GLY A 103 -2.21 10.14 -17.96
N THR A 104 -1.10 10.13 -17.22
CA THR A 104 -0.62 8.94 -16.49
C THR A 104 -0.39 9.19 -15.00
N ILE A 105 -0.89 10.32 -14.49
CA ILE A 105 -0.65 10.76 -13.10
C ILE A 105 -1.27 9.79 -12.09
N CYS A 106 -2.45 9.23 -12.39
CA CYS A 106 -3.17 8.34 -11.48
C CYS A 106 -2.64 6.89 -11.48
N SER A 107 -1.69 6.56 -12.37
CA SER A 107 -1.00 5.27 -12.44
C SER A 107 0.50 5.35 -12.09
N ALA A 108 0.94 6.46 -11.48
CA ALA A 108 2.36 6.74 -11.23
C ALA A 108 3.23 6.73 -12.52
N GLY A 109 2.66 7.16 -13.65
CA GLY A 109 3.36 7.16 -14.92
C GLY A 109 3.55 5.77 -15.52
N ASP A 110 2.67 4.83 -15.18
CA ASP A 110 2.68 3.42 -15.58
C ASP A 110 3.98 2.68 -15.18
N LYS A 111 4.59 3.10 -14.05
CA LYS A 111 5.87 2.57 -13.54
C LYS A 111 5.73 1.64 -12.34
N SER A 112 4.51 1.43 -11.86
CA SER A 112 4.26 0.51 -10.76
C SER A 112 4.50 -0.95 -11.18
N PRO A 113 4.82 -1.86 -10.24
CA PRO A 113 4.83 -3.30 -10.50
C PRO A 113 3.47 -3.89 -10.95
N TYR A 114 2.37 -3.15 -10.78
CA TYR A 114 1.03 -3.54 -11.20
C TYR A 114 0.49 -2.58 -12.25
N ASP A 115 -0.39 -3.06 -13.14
CA ASP A 115 -0.97 -2.25 -14.21
C ASP A 115 -2.13 -1.40 -13.70
N PHE A 116 -1.84 -0.14 -13.36
CA PHE A 116 -2.85 0.84 -12.97
C PHE A 116 -3.30 1.73 -14.13
N ALA A 117 -2.96 1.43 -15.39
CA ALA A 117 -3.21 2.34 -16.52
C ALA A 117 -4.69 2.67 -16.69
N ALA A 118 -5.58 1.70 -16.43
CA ALA A 118 -7.03 1.88 -16.53
C ALA A 118 -7.60 2.91 -15.54
N TYR A 119 -6.90 3.19 -14.42
CA TYR A 119 -7.32 4.23 -13.47
C TYR A 119 -7.01 5.65 -13.94
N ASN A 120 -6.38 5.82 -15.10
CA ASN A 120 -6.23 7.11 -15.77
C ASN A 120 -7.41 7.49 -16.67
N GLN A 121 -8.38 6.58 -16.90
CA GLN A 121 -9.50 6.86 -17.80
C GLN A 121 -10.20 8.18 -17.43
N ALA A 122 -10.43 9.01 -18.45
CA ALA A 122 -11.03 10.33 -18.33
C ALA A 122 -12.56 10.24 -18.44
N ARG A 123 -13.22 10.21 -17.29
CA ARG A 123 -14.66 9.94 -17.14
C ARG A 123 -15.21 10.68 -15.94
N ALA A 124 -16.51 10.95 -15.95
CA ALA A 124 -17.19 11.68 -14.89
C ALA A 124 -17.91 10.77 -13.87
N ASP A 125 -17.92 9.46 -14.09
CA ASP A 125 -18.72 8.46 -13.36
C ASP A 125 -17.91 7.55 -12.43
N TRP A 126 -16.69 7.97 -12.09
CA TRP A 126 -15.93 7.37 -10.97
C TRP A 126 -16.68 7.54 -9.64
N PRO A 127 -16.47 6.64 -8.65
CA PRO A 127 -16.88 6.89 -7.28
C PRO A 127 -16.40 8.26 -6.79
N ILE A 128 -17.26 9.01 -6.11
CA ILE A 128 -17.02 10.43 -5.84
C ILE A 128 -17.31 10.78 -4.39
N THR A 129 -16.41 11.55 -3.76
CA THR A 129 -16.63 12.09 -2.41
C THR A 129 -17.26 13.48 -2.48
N HIS A 130 -18.35 13.69 -1.76
CA HIS A 130 -19.07 14.96 -1.68
C HIS A 130 -18.46 15.88 -0.62
N LEU A 131 -18.13 17.12 -0.99
CA LEU A 131 -17.39 18.06 -0.15
C LEU A 131 -18.01 19.45 -0.15
N THR A 132 -17.70 20.21 0.90
CA THR A 132 -18.08 21.63 1.04
C THR A 132 -16.89 22.52 0.70
N SER A 133 -17.09 23.47 -0.21
CA SER A 133 -16.08 24.45 -0.61
C SER A 133 -15.62 25.30 0.59
N GLY A 134 -14.31 25.39 0.82
CA GLY A 134 -13.75 26.14 1.95
C GLY A 134 -13.85 25.46 3.31
N ALA A 135 -14.46 24.28 3.40
CA ALA A 135 -14.54 23.55 4.66
C ALA A 135 -13.18 22.95 5.05
N SER A 136 -12.99 22.75 6.35
CA SER A 136 -11.88 21.97 6.87
C SER A 136 -12.30 20.49 6.91
N ILE A 137 -11.47 19.60 6.37
CA ILE A 137 -11.70 18.16 6.40
C ILE A 137 -10.49 17.44 7.01
N GLN A 138 -10.74 16.28 7.61
CA GLN A 138 -9.67 15.35 7.96
C GLN A 138 -9.38 14.44 6.78
N VAL A 139 -8.17 14.54 6.24
CA VAL A 139 -7.65 13.62 5.24
C VAL A 139 -7.14 12.37 5.95
N ARG A 140 -7.41 11.20 5.37
CA ARG A 140 -6.84 9.92 5.80
C ARG A 140 -6.11 9.28 4.63
N HIS A 141 -4.85 8.89 4.82
CA HIS A 141 -4.04 8.24 3.81
C HIS A 141 -3.50 6.92 4.34
N SER A 142 -3.73 5.83 3.61
CA SER A 142 -3.39 4.48 4.09
C SER A 142 -1.92 4.38 4.49
N ASN A 143 -1.65 3.73 5.61
CA ASN A 143 -0.30 3.39 6.05
C ASN A 143 -0.04 1.88 5.95
N TRP A 144 -0.59 1.21 4.93
CA TRP A 144 -0.47 -0.24 4.70
C TRP A 144 0.96 -0.74 4.92
N ALA A 145 1.94 -0.01 4.38
CA ALA A 145 3.32 -0.07 4.86
C ALA A 145 3.81 1.36 5.14
N ALA A 146 3.93 1.71 6.41
CA ALA A 146 4.32 3.04 6.87
C ALA A 146 5.81 3.32 6.63
N HIS A 147 6.13 4.53 6.14
CA HIS A 147 7.49 5.05 5.92
C HIS A 147 7.56 6.55 6.24
N PRO A 148 8.75 7.13 6.45
CA PRO A 148 8.90 8.58 6.60
C PRO A 148 8.81 9.29 5.24
N GLY A 149 8.32 10.52 5.22
CA GLY A 149 8.23 11.30 3.98
C GLY A 149 7.30 12.50 4.04
N ALA A 150 7.24 13.21 2.92
CA ALA A 150 6.36 14.35 2.71
C ALA A 150 5.15 13.96 1.86
N PHE A 151 3.99 14.47 2.23
CA PHE A 151 2.76 14.36 1.44
C PHE A 151 2.50 15.72 0.79
N HIS A 152 2.37 15.73 -0.54
CA HIS A 152 2.04 16.91 -1.31
C HIS A 152 0.66 16.74 -1.93
N MET A 153 -0.27 17.65 -1.63
CA MET A 153 -1.62 17.61 -2.15
C MET A 153 -1.86 18.74 -3.16
N TYR A 154 -2.50 18.34 -4.25
CA TYR A 154 -2.86 19.18 -5.37
C TYR A 154 -4.34 18.99 -5.65
N ILE A 155 -4.96 20.01 -6.24
CA ILE A 155 -6.34 19.95 -6.70
C ILE A 155 -6.44 20.49 -8.12
N THR A 156 -7.38 19.99 -8.90
CA THR A 156 -7.64 20.55 -10.23
C THR A 156 -8.13 22.01 -10.14
N LYS A 157 -7.71 22.82 -11.11
CA LYS A 157 -8.09 24.23 -11.25
C LYS A 157 -9.56 24.38 -11.64
N PRO A 158 -10.19 25.53 -11.35
CA PRO A 158 -11.54 25.82 -11.84
C PRO A 158 -11.65 25.66 -13.35
N GLY A 159 -12.75 25.05 -13.82
CA GLY A 159 -12.98 24.78 -15.25
C GLY A 159 -12.25 23.55 -15.80
N TRP A 160 -11.58 22.75 -14.95
CA TRP A 160 -11.15 21.40 -15.34
C TRP A 160 -12.36 20.52 -15.72
N ASP A 161 -12.14 19.62 -16.67
CA ASP A 161 -13.16 18.73 -17.21
C ASP A 161 -12.73 17.27 -16.91
N PRO A 162 -13.53 16.47 -16.19
CA PRO A 162 -13.18 15.09 -15.86
C PRO A 162 -13.14 14.15 -17.08
N THR A 163 -13.72 14.56 -18.22
CA THR A 163 -13.80 13.76 -19.44
C THR A 163 -12.59 13.89 -20.36
N ARG A 164 -11.58 14.68 -19.96
CA ARG A 164 -10.27 14.74 -20.62
C ARG A 164 -9.15 14.20 -19.73
N PRO A 165 -8.07 13.63 -20.30
CA PRO A 165 -6.94 13.16 -19.51
C PRO A 165 -6.37 14.24 -18.59
N LEU A 166 -6.07 13.87 -17.35
CA LEU A 166 -5.49 14.77 -16.34
C LEU A 166 -4.06 15.14 -16.73
N ALA A 167 -3.77 16.43 -16.82
CA ALA A 167 -2.43 16.97 -17.07
C ALA A 167 -1.91 17.71 -15.84
N TRP A 168 -0.58 17.82 -15.71
CA TRP A 168 0.04 18.60 -14.63
C TRP A 168 -0.36 20.08 -14.67
N SER A 169 -0.65 20.62 -15.85
CA SER A 169 -1.14 21.99 -16.00
C SER A 169 -2.51 22.22 -15.35
N ASP A 170 -3.27 21.16 -15.10
CA ASP A 170 -4.59 21.21 -14.49
C ASP A 170 -4.53 21.32 -12.98
N LEU A 171 -3.40 20.97 -12.37
CA LEU A 171 -3.23 20.86 -10.93
C LEU A 171 -2.63 22.14 -10.36
N GLU A 172 -3.02 22.48 -9.13
CA GLU A 172 -2.35 23.45 -8.28
C GLU A 172 -2.17 22.92 -6.86
N PRO A 173 -1.02 23.18 -6.21
CA PRO A 173 -0.77 22.72 -4.84
C PRO A 173 -1.65 23.50 -3.86
N PHE A 174 -2.13 22.83 -2.82
CA PHE A 174 -2.88 23.51 -1.75
C PHE A 174 -2.48 23.08 -0.34
N TRP A 175 -1.79 21.95 -0.18
CA TRP A 175 -1.33 21.51 1.14
C TRP A 175 -0.08 20.62 1.04
N SER A 176 0.75 20.67 2.08
CA SER A 176 1.82 19.69 2.28
C SER A 176 2.25 19.59 3.74
N ALA A 177 2.64 18.38 4.18
CA ALA A 177 3.35 18.19 5.43
C ALA A 177 4.29 16.98 5.37
N THR A 178 5.26 16.97 6.28
CA THR A 178 6.20 15.86 6.48
C THR A 178 5.82 15.09 7.74
N ASP A 179 5.83 13.76 7.64
CA ASP A 179 5.60 12.83 8.75
C ASP A 179 4.34 13.15 9.59
N PRO A 180 3.14 13.21 8.98
CA PRO A 180 1.89 13.41 9.72
C PRO A 180 1.66 12.27 10.74
N PRO A 181 0.87 12.52 11.79
CA PRO A 181 0.54 11.49 12.78
C PRO A 181 -0.22 10.32 12.15
N GLN A 182 -0.13 9.16 12.80
CA GLN A 182 -0.74 7.91 12.36
C GLN A 182 -1.77 7.40 13.37
N SER A 183 -2.75 6.65 12.88
CA SER A 183 -3.69 5.85 13.65
C SER A 183 -3.49 4.38 13.30
N GLY A 184 -3.37 3.52 14.31
CA GLY A 184 -3.08 2.10 14.13
C GLY A 184 -1.66 1.80 13.64
N GLY A 185 -1.40 0.53 13.32
CA GLY A 185 -0.11 0.04 12.81
C GLY A 185 -0.15 -0.30 11.31
N PRO A 186 0.96 -0.75 10.71
CA PRO A 186 0.98 -1.20 9.32
C PRO A 186 -0.03 -2.32 9.02
N GLY A 187 -0.54 -2.33 7.79
CA GLY A 187 -1.56 -3.26 7.30
C GLY A 187 -3.00 -2.86 7.66
N GLY A 188 -3.97 -3.50 7.00
CA GLY A 188 -5.40 -3.23 7.20
C GLY A 188 -5.82 -1.83 6.71
N PHE A 189 -6.82 -1.25 7.37
CA PHE A 189 -7.38 0.07 7.03
C PHE A 189 -6.89 1.19 7.97
N ASN A 190 -5.65 1.06 8.47
CA ASN A 190 -4.98 2.08 9.26
C ASN A 190 -4.45 3.22 8.36
N TYR A 191 -4.13 4.37 8.96
CA TYR A 191 -3.84 5.58 8.17
C TYR A 191 -2.99 6.63 8.88
N TYR A 192 -2.27 7.41 8.07
CA TYR A 192 -1.87 8.78 8.40
C TYR A 192 -3.09 9.71 8.37
N HIS A 193 -3.10 10.74 9.21
CA HIS A 193 -4.18 11.73 9.21
C HIS A 193 -3.68 13.15 9.42
N TRP A 194 -4.42 14.10 8.85
CA TRP A 194 -4.19 15.53 9.01
C TRP A 194 -5.45 16.31 8.62
N ASN A 195 -5.56 17.55 9.09
CA ASN A 195 -6.63 18.45 8.66
C ASN A 195 -6.15 19.38 7.54
N VAL A 196 -7.00 19.62 6.55
CA VAL A 196 -6.76 20.58 5.46
C VAL A 196 -7.97 21.47 5.27
N ASP A 197 -7.74 22.74 4.97
CA ASP A 197 -8.79 23.64 4.49
C ASP A 197 -8.89 23.51 2.97
N LEU A 198 -10.07 23.15 2.49
CA LEU A 198 -10.29 22.93 1.06
C LEU A 198 -10.28 24.26 0.29
N PRO A 199 -9.62 24.34 -0.87
CA PRO A 199 -9.70 25.51 -1.74
C PRO A 199 -11.14 25.80 -2.18
N GLN A 200 -11.42 27.06 -2.52
CA GLN A 200 -12.73 27.42 -3.08
C GLN A 200 -12.93 26.77 -4.45
N ARG A 201 -13.97 25.95 -4.58
CA ARG A 201 -14.31 25.14 -5.76
C ARG A 201 -15.82 24.91 -5.88
N SER A 202 -16.27 24.48 -7.06
CA SER A 202 -17.66 24.13 -7.32
C SER A 202 -17.73 23.01 -8.36
N GLY A 203 -18.62 22.05 -8.17
CA GLY A 203 -18.75 20.91 -9.09
C GLY A 203 -17.60 19.91 -8.96
N GLN A 204 -17.44 19.06 -9.98
CA GLN A 204 -16.51 17.94 -9.95
C GLN A 204 -15.05 18.38 -10.12
N HIS A 205 -14.18 17.81 -9.29
CA HIS A 205 -12.75 18.07 -9.22
C HIS A 205 -12.01 16.76 -8.90
N LEU A 206 -10.69 16.82 -8.97
CA LEU A 206 -9.82 15.72 -8.55
C LEU A 206 -8.76 16.27 -7.60
N ILE A 207 -8.57 15.56 -6.49
CA ILE A 207 -7.48 15.77 -5.54
C ILE A 207 -6.41 14.74 -5.81
N PHE A 208 -5.19 15.21 -6.07
CA PHE A 208 -4.02 14.38 -6.28
C PHE A 208 -3.09 14.49 -5.07
N THR A 209 -2.68 13.36 -4.51
CA THR A 209 -1.69 13.27 -3.44
C THR A 209 -0.45 12.54 -3.94
N GLN A 210 0.72 13.18 -3.83
CA GLN A 210 2.03 12.55 -4.00
C GLN A 210 2.68 12.34 -2.63
N TRP A 211 2.97 11.09 -2.27
CA TRP A 211 3.77 10.77 -1.09
C TRP A 211 5.22 10.55 -1.50
N VAL A 212 6.11 11.43 -1.06
CA VAL A 212 7.53 11.43 -1.35
C VAL A 212 8.28 10.92 -0.12
N ARG A 213 8.80 9.69 -0.20
CA ARG A 213 9.61 9.12 0.87
C ARG A 213 10.89 9.91 1.09
N SER A 214 11.32 9.99 2.34
CA SER A 214 12.60 10.62 2.71
C SER A 214 13.76 9.62 2.82
N ASP A 215 13.46 8.32 2.83
CA ASP A 215 14.42 7.21 2.97
C ASP A 215 14.61 6.39 1.69
N SER A 216 13.95 6.77 0.59
CA SER A 216 13.98 6.09 -0.72
C SER A 216 13.64 7.05 -1.85
N ALA A 217 13.98 6.68 -3.09
CA ALA A 217 13.49 7.35 -4.30
C ALA A 217 12.03 7.02 -4.64
N GLU A 218 11.44 6.04 -3.94
CA GLU A 218 10.08 5.57 -4.20
C GLU A 218 9.04 6.63 -3.78
N ASN A 219 8.06 6.90 -4.66
CA ASN A 219 6.91 7.75 -4.37
C ASN A 219 5.59 7.03 -4.67
N PHE A 220 4.51 7.49 -4.04
CA PHE A 220 3.15 7.00 -4.25
C PHE A 220 2.27 8.09 -4.82
N PHE A 221 1.30 7.68 -5.64
CA PHE A 221 0.43 8.55 -6.42
C PHE A 221 -1.02 8.16 -6.15
N SER A 222 -1.84 9.13 -5.75
CA SER A 222 -3.23 8.88 -5.38
C SER A 222 -4.14 9.93 -5.99
N CYS A 223 -5.10 9.51 -6.80
CA CYS A 223 -6.15 10.37 -7.37
C CYS A 223 -7.49 10.08 -6.70
N ALA A 224 -8.13 11.11 -6.13
CA ALA A 224 -9.45 11.04 -5.51
C ALA A 224 -10.42 11.98 -6.24
N ASP A 225 -11.50 11.44 -6.80
CA ASP A 225 -12.56 12.21 -7.44
C ASP A 225 -13.47 12.80 -6.36
N VAL A 226 -13.76 14.10 -6.46
CA VAL A 226 -14.56 14.84 -5.48
C VAL A 226 -15.57 15.76 -6.16
N VAL A 227 -16.66 16.10 -5.49
CA VAL A 227 -17.61 17.11 -5.94
C VAL A 227 -17.86 18.14 -4.85
N PHE A 228 -17.78 19.42 -5.23
CA PHE A 228 -18.06 20.54 -4.34
C PHE A 228 -19.52 20.98 -4.51
N ASP A 229 -20.40 20.34 -3.76
CA ASP A 229 -21.85 20.53 -3.79
C ASP A 229 -22.48 20.74 -2.39
N GLY A 230 -21.66 20.83 -1.35
CA GLY A 230 -22.11 21.05 0.03
C GLY A 230 -22.16 19.77 0.88
N GLY A 231 -21.63 18.64 0.39
CA GLY A 231 -21.44 17.44 1.20
C GLY A 231 -20.33 17.55 2.25
N ASN A 232 -20.23 16.52 3.08
CA ASN A 232 -19.37 16.43 4.26
C ASN A 232 -18.56 15.12 4.31
N GLY A 233 -18.30 14.52 3.14
CA GLY A 233 -17.51 13.30 3.00
C GLY A 233 -18.32 12.06 2.62
N GLU A 234 -19.60 12.22 2.28
CA GLU A 234 -20.41 11.13 1.73
C GLU A 234 -19.81 10.63 0.41
N VAL A 235 -19.94 9.34 0.11
CA VAL A 235 -19.44 8.76 -1.13
C VAL A 235 -20.61 8.25 -1.95
N THR A 236 -20.68 8.64 -3.22
CA THR A 236 -21.65 8.07 -4.17
C THR A 236 -20.95 7.36 -5.32
N GLY A 237 -21.73 6.56 -6.05
CA GLY A 237 -21.20 5.73 -7.13
C GLY A 237 -20.54 4.45 -6.62
N ILE A 238 -20.81 4.01 -5.39
CA ILE A 238 -20.50 2.67 -4.87
C ILE A 238 -21.76 2.06 -4.24
N ASP A 239 -21.81 0.75 -4.03
CA ASP A 239 -22.96 0.11 -3.36
C ASP A 239 -23.24 0.69 -1.96
N ALA A 240 -24.52 0.87 -1.62
CA ALA A 240 -25.00 1.57 -0.43
C ALA A 240 -24.66 0.84 0.87
N GLU A 241 -24.49 -0.49 0.83
CA GLU A 241 -24.04 -1.27 2.00
C GLU A 241 -22.61 -0.85 2.41
N VAL A 242 -21.76 -0.56 1.43
CA VAL A 242 -20.39 -0.06 1.61
C VAL A 242 -20.36 1.42 2.02
N ASP A 243 -21.24 2.25 1.44
CA ASP A 243 -21.40 3.67 1.82
C ASP A 243 -21.66 3.83 3.33
N SER A 244 -22.49 2.95 3.90
CA SER A 244 -22.81 2.96 5.34
C SER A 244 -21.59 2.67 6.23
N VAL A 245 -20.69 1.76 5.84
CA VAL A 245 -19.46 1.42 6.57
C VAL A 245 -18.43 2.54 6.45
N THR A 246 -18.33 3.16 5.27
CA THR A 246 -17.51 4.35 5.10
C THR A 246 -18.04 5.48 5.98
N ALA A 247 -19.32 5.87 5.85
CA ALA A 247 -19.98 6.93 6.62
C ALA A 247 -19.91 6.74 8.14
N MET A 248 -20.06 5.50 8.64
CA MET A 248 -19.92 5.18 10.07
C MET A 248 -18.47 5.32 10.59
N SER A 249 -17.46 5.13 9.73
CA SER A 249 -16.05 5.41 10.08
C SER A 249 -15.70 6.92 10.04
N TRP A 250 -16.54 7.73 9.39
CA TRP A 250 -16.36 9.18 9.21
C TRP A 250 -17.02 10.01 10.32
N THR A 251 -18.22 9.62 10.78
CA THR A 251 -18.93 10.34 11.85
C THR A 251 -18.31 10.16 13.23
N ALA A 252 -17.54 9.08 13.46
CA ALA A 252 -16.87 8.82 14.73
C ALA A 252 -15.68 9.76 15.05
N SER A 253 -15.33 10.71 14.15
CA SER A 253 -14.19 11.63 14.34
C SER A 253 -14.57 13.13 14.38
N GLY A 254 -15.82 13.43 14.71
CA GLY A 254 -16.18 14.72 15.31
C GLY A 254 -17.22 15.51 14.52
N HIS A 255 -18.43 15.57 15.07
CA HIS A 255 -19.22 16.78 15.33
C HIS A 255 -20.38 16.36 16.24
N ASP A 256 -20.38 16.82 17.49
CA ASP A 256 -21.50 16.66 18.41
C ASP A 256 -22.70 17.47 17.88
N HIS A 257 -23.75 16.78 17.42
CA HIS A 257 -25.09 17.36 17.37
C HIS A 257 -26.03 16.56 18.28
N ALA A 258 -26.49 17.24 19.33
CA ALA A 258 -27.54 16.81 20.22
C ALA A 258 -28.87 16.60 19.45
N GLY A 259 -29.49 15.42 19.61
CA GLY A 259 -30.81 15.14 19.05
C GLY A 259 -31.26 13.68 19.23
N THR A 260 -31.86 13.42 20.39
CA THR A 260 -32.71 12.27 20.82
C THR A 260 -33.14 11.22 19.78
N GLY A 261 -32.89 9.94 20.10
CA GLY A 261 -33.63 8.81 19.53
C GLY A 261 -32.99 7.45 19.85
N ASP A 262 -33.63 6.68 20.75
CA ASP A 262 -33.24 5.33 21.14
C ASP A 262 -33.12 4.35 19.96
N ALA A 263 -31.99 3.64 19.86
CA ALA A 263 -31.92 2.32 19.25
C ALA A 263 -30.79 1.50 19.86
N ALA A 264 -31.15 0.32 20.35
CA ALA A 264 -30.33 -0.58 21.15
C ALA A 264 -29.05 -1.05 20.43
N ALA A 265 -27.93 -1.02 21.16
CA ALA A 265 -26.66 -1.60 20.74
C ALA A 265 -26.78 -3.13 20.64
N ALA A 266 -26.69 -3.65 19.41
CA ALA A 266 -26.36 -5.05 19.16
C ALA A 266 -24.86 -5.13 18.86
N THR A 267 -24.11 -5.76 19.76
CA THR A 267 -22.68 -6.04 19.61
C THR A 267 -22.49 -7.24 18.68
N PRO A 268 -21.81 -7.14 17.52
CA PRO A 268 -21.37 -8.31 16.78
C PRO A 268 -20.01 -8.78 17.30
N THR A 269 -19.97 -10.04 17.70
CA THR A 269 -18.78 -10.80 18.10
C THR A 269 -17.87 -11.04 16.89
N PRO A 270 -16.54 -10.83 16.95
CA PRO A 270 -15.66 -11.18 15.84
C PRO A 270 -15.44 -12.69 15.76
N ALA A 271 -15.82 -13.30 14.63
CA ALA A 271 -15.49 -14.67 14.29
C ALA A 271 -13.99 -14.76 13.94
N GLN A 272 -13.22 -15.44 14.79
CA GLN A 272 -11.83 -15.78 14.51
C GLN A 272 -11.78 -16.94 13.51
N GLY A 273 -11.52 -16.62 12.24
CA GLY A 273 -11.14 -17.58 11.21
C GLY A 273 -9.64 -17.49 10.95
N SER A 274 -8.82 -18.16 11.76
CA SER A 274 -7.37 -18.27 11.53
C SER A 274 -7.08 -19.35 10.49
N LEU A 275 -6.72 -18.95 9.26
CA LEU A 275 -6.10 -19.84 8.28
C LEU A 275 -4.93 -19.14 7.60
N TRP A 276 -3.79 -19.07 8.29
CA TRP A 276 -2.48 -18.95 7.65
C TRP A 276 -1.52 -19.89 8.35
N THR A 277 -1.37 -21.08 7.77
CA THR A 277 -0.26 -21.97 8.10
C THR A 277 1.01 -21.33 7.55
N SER A 278 1.96 -21.10 8.46
CA SER A 278 3.27 -20.55 8.19
C SER A 278 4.02 -21.36 7.13
N LEU A 279 4.33 -20.74 5.99
CA LEU A 279 5.39 -21.19 5.08
C LEU A 279 6.73 -20.96 5.78
N TRP A 280 7.30 -22.04 6.32
CA TRP A 280 8.69 -22.07 6.74
C TRP A 280 9.55 -22.20 5.48
N PRO A 281 10.71 -21.52 5.38
CA PRO A 281 11.57 -21.72 4.23
C PRO A 281 12.15 -23.13 4.30
N VAL A 282 11.91 -23.92 3.25
CA VAL A 282 12.37 -25.31 3.05
C VAL A 282 13.89 -25.47 3.27
N GLY A 283 14.67 -24.37 3.26
CA GLY A 283 16.09 -24.34 3.56
C GLY A 283 16.48 -24.74 5.00
N ALA A 284 15.62 -24.50 6.01
CA ALA A 284 15.97 -24.80 7.41
C ALA A 284 15.94 -26.31 7.71
N ILE A 285 15.05 -27.07 7.07
CA ILE A 285 14.89 -28.52 7.30
C ILE A 285 16.09 -29.30 6.74
N ILE A 286 16.65 -28.85 5.62
CA ILE A 286 17.80 -29.51 4.96
C ILE A 286 19.08 -29.33 5.80
N ALA A 287 19.26 -28.17 6.45
CA ALA A 287 20.42 -27.91 7.31
C ALA A 287 20.44 -28.80 8.56
N PHE A 288 19.28 -29.04 9.20
CA PHE A 288 19.19 -29.92 10.36
C PHE A 288 19.44 -31.40 10.02
N ALA A 289 18.97 -31.87 8.87
CA ALA A 289 19.19 -33.25 8.43
C ALA A 289 20.68 -33.55 8.15
N LEU A 290 21.40 -32.59 7.56
CA LEU A 290 22.84 -32.73 7.27
C LEU A 290 23.70 -32.70 8.54
N ILE A 291 23.34 -31.88 9.53
CA ILE A 291 24.04 -31.84 10.82
C ILE A 291 23.80 -33.14 11.60
N ALA A 292 22.57 -33.67 11.61
CA ALA A 292 22.25 -34.93 12.26
C ALA A 292 23.01 -36.12 11.64
N ALA A 293 23.11 -36.17 10.30
CA ALA A 293 23.86 -37.21 9.59
C ALA A 293 25.37 -37.13 9.87
N LEU A 294 25.93 -35.92 9.98
CA LEU A 294 27.34 -35.72 10.32
C LEU A 294 27.65 -36.17 11.76
N VAL A 295 26.78 -35.84 12.72
CA VAL A 295 26.93 -36.25 14.13
C VAL A 295 26.78 -37.77 14.29
N ALA A 296 25.86 -38.40 13.56
CA ALA A 296 25.68 -39.85 13.55
C ALA A 296 26.91 -40.58 12.99
N ASN A 297 27.50 -40.06 11.91
CA ASN A 297 28.70 -40.65 11.30
C ASN A 297 29.95 -40.51 12.20
N ILE A 298 30.07 -39.40 12.93
CA ILE A 298 31.14 -39.19 13.92
C ILE A 298 30.99 -40.15 15.11
N ARG A 299 29.77 -40.37 15.62
CA ARG A 299 29.50 -41.36 16.69
C ARG A 299 29.77 -42.80 16.24
N ALA A 300 29.36 -43.17 15.03
CA ALA A 300 29.59 -44.49 14.48
C ALA A 300 31.08 -44.83 14.28
N ARG A 301 31.91 -43.83 13.94
CA ARG A 301 33.36 -44.01 13.82
C ARG A 301 34.07 -44.14 15.17
N ARG A 302 33.59 -43.46 16.22
CA ARG A 302 34.13 -43.60 17.59
C ARG A 302 33.86 -44.99 18.19
N HIS A 303 32.72 -45.62 17.87
CA HIS A 303 32.42 -46.98 18.34
C HIS A 303 33.19 -48.09 17.63
N ARG A 304 33.80 -47.83 16.46
CA ARG A 304 34.63 -48.82 15.76
C ARG A 304 36.11 -48.77 16.14
N GLN A 305 36.50 -47.86 17.02
CA GLN A 305 37.88 -47.68 17.49
C GLN A 305 38.04 -47.92 19.01
N ALA A 306 37.02 -48.49 19.65
CA ALA A 306 37.05 -48.96 21.04
C ALA A 306 36.95 -50.49 21.08
#